data_AF-A0AAW9ZGI6-F1
#
_entry.id   AF-A0AAW9ZGI6-F1
#
_cell.length_a   1.000
_cell.length_b   1.000
_cell.length_c   1.000
_cell.angle_alpha   90.00
_cell.angle_beta   90.00
_cell.angle_gamma   90.00
#
_symmetry.space_group_name_H-M   'P 1'
#
loop_
_entity.id
_entity.type
_entity.pdbx_description
1 polymer ?
#
loop_
_entity_poly.entity_id
_entity_poly.type
_entity_poly.pdbx_seq_one_letter_code
_entity_poly.pdbx_strand_id
1 'polypeptide(L)' 'MHVEPLNARANHPSLSLADMYKELLMPSDLRDAHRKNDKLILQAYGLNKDATDQDILKVLFKMYNNKDND' A
#
# COMPACT_ATOMS: atom_id res chain seq x y z
N MET A 1 -3.42 7.65 12.48
CA MET A 1 -2.49 7.30 11.39
C MET A 1 -2.16 5.82 11.53
N HIS A 2 -2.59 4.96 10.60
CA HIS A 2 -2.28 3.52 10.68
C HIS A 2 -0.79 3.31 10.41
N VAL A 3 -0.03 3.02 11.47
CA VAL A 3 1.41 2.73 11.43
C VAL A 3 1.70 1.22 11.34
N GLU A 4 0.72 0.43 10.90
CA GLU A 4 0.79 -1.04 10.86
C GLU A 4 2.04 -1.56 10.11
N PRO A 5 2.43 -1.03 8.94
CA PRO A 5 3.66 -1.49 8.27
C PRO A 5 4.94 -1.14 9.04
N LEU A 6 4.96 -0.03 9.79
CA LEU A 6 6.12 0.38 10.60
C LEU A 6 6.28 -0.56 11.80
N ASN A 7 5.18 -0.90 12.46
CA ASN A 7 5.19 -1.87 13.56
C ASN A 7 5.64 -3.25 13.07
N ALA A 8 5.15 -3.69 11.91
CA ALA A 8 5.58 -4.97 11.32
C ALA A 8 7.09 -4.97 10.98
N ARG A 9 7.63 -3.88 10.41
CA ARG A 9 9.09 -3.76 10.16
C ARG A 9 9.90 -3.87 11.46
N ALA A 10 9.42 -3.28 12.57
CA ALA A 10 10.11 -3.30 13.85
C ALA A 10 10.28 -4.72 14.44
N ASN A 11 9.45 -5.69 14.01
CA ASN A 11 9.54 -7.09 14.44
C ASN A 11 10.70 -7.86 13.78
N HIS A 12 11.34 -7.30 12.74
CA HIS A 12 12.36 -7.99 11.93
C HIS A 12 13.70 -7.24 11.92
N PRO A 13 14.32 -6.96 13.09
CA PRO A 13 15.49 -6.09 13.18
C PRO A 13 16.75 -6.64 12.48
N SER A 14 16.80 -7.93 12.19
CA SER A 14 17.91 -8.58 11.49
C SER A 14 17.82 -8.52 9.97
N LEU A 15 16.67 -8.15 9.41
CA LEU A 15 16.49 -8.02 7.96
C LEU A 15 16.81 -6.59 7.52
N SER A 16 17.50 -6.45 6.40
CA SER A 16 17.61 -5.15 5.74
C SER A 16 16.26 -4.76 5.13
N LEU A 17 16.07 -3.47 4.83
CA LEU A 17 14.88 -3.03 4.10
C LEU A 17 14.80 -3.70 2.73
N ALA A 18 15.93 -3.95 2.08
CA ALA A 18 15.97 -4.68 0.80
C ALA A 18 15.43 -6.11 0.95
N ASP A 19 15.79 -6.81 2.04
CA ASP A 19 15.28 -8.15 2.32
C ASP A 19 13.79 -8.14 2.64
N MET A 20 13.32 -7.17 3.44
CA MET A 20 11.91 -7.01 3.80
C MET A 20 11.00 -6.78 2.59
N TYR A 21 11.53 -6.21 1.51
CA TYR A 21 10.77 -5.91 0.28
C TYR A 21 11.04 -6.89 -0.87
N LYS A 22 11.94 -7.85 -0.69
CA LYS A 22 12.15 -8.93 -1.65
C LYS A 22 10.99 -9.92 -1.55
N GLU A 23 10.29 -10.20 -2.65
CA GLU A 23 9.05 -10.99 -2.67
C GLU A 23 9.14 -12.32 -1.90
N LEU A 24 10.24 -13.06 -2.12
CA LEU A 24 10.51 -14.35 -1.48
C LEU A 24 10.90 -14.25 0.00
N LEU A 25 11.39 -13.09 0.46
CA LEU A 25 11.88 -12.90 1.82
C LEU A 25 10.96 -12.03 2.68
N MET A 26 9.99 -11.35 2.08
CA MET A 26 9.06 -10.48 2.80
C MET A 26 8.32 -11.28 3.88
N PRO A 27 8.47 -10.89 5.17
CA PRO A 27 7.78 -11.53 6.28
C PRO A 27 6.26 -11.51 6.11
N SER A 28 5.59 -12.55 6.58
CA SER A 28 4.13 -12.70 6.42
C SER A 28 3.34 -11.61 7.11
N ASP A 29 3.73 -11.21 8.32
CA ASP A 29 3.10 -10.11 9.08
C ASP A 29 3.27 -8.76 8.38
N LEU A 30 4.45 -8.49 7.79
CA LEU A 30 4.67 -7.30 6.97
C LEU A 30 3.81 -7.32 5.70
N ARG A 31 3.72 -8.47 5.01
CA ARG A 31 2.86 -8.64 3.83
C ARG A 31 1.39 -8.40 4.18
N ASP A 32 0.93 -8.90 5.32
CA ASP A 32 -0.45 -8.70 5.77
C ASP A 32 -0.71 -7.26 6.22
N ALA A 33 0.27 -6.60 6.84
CA ALA A 33 0.20 -5.17 7.16
C ALA A 33 0.07 -4.32 5.88
N HIS A 34 0.83 -4.64 4.82
CA HIS A 34 0.69 -4.00 3.51
C HIS A 34 -0.72 -4.22 2.92
N ARG A 35 -1.21 -5.46 2.87
CA ARG A 35 -2.56 -5.76 2.36
C ARG A 35 -3.67 -5.02 3.11
N LYS A 36 -3.54 -4.87 4.43
CA LYS A 36 -4.49 -4.08 5.23
C LYS A 36 -4.41 -2.60 4.88
N ASN A 37 -3.20 -2.06 4.75
CA ASN A 37 -2.98 -0.68 4.35
C ASN A 37 -3.55 -0.40 2.95
N ASP A 38 -3.32 -1.29 1.98
CA ASP A 38 -3.83 -1.15 0.62
C ASP A 38 -5.36 -1.11 0.59
N LYS A 39 -6.04 -1.95 1.38
CA LYS A 39 -7.51 -1.91 1.52
C LYS A 39 -8.01 -0.56 2.04
N LEU A 40 -7.35 0.01 3.04
CA LEU A 40 -7.71 1.30 3.60
C LEU A 40 -7.45 2.44 2.61
N ILE A 41 -6.36 2.35 1.84
CA ILE A 41 -6.08 3.30 0.75
C ILE A 41 -7.16 3.21 -0.32
N LEU A 42 -7.49 2.02 -0.82
CA LEU A 42 -8.54 1.85 -1.81
C LEU A 42 -9.87 2.46 -1.34
N GLN A 43 -10.26 2.20 -0.08
CA GLN A 43 -11.44 2.83 0.52
C GLN A 43 -11.35 4.37 0.57
N ALA A 44 -10.19 4.92 0.95
CA ALA A 44 -9.98 6.37 1.00
C ALA A 44 -10.06 7.03 -0.39
N TYR A 45 -9.71 6.30 -1.45
CA TYR A 45 -9.85 6.72 -2.84
C TYR A 45 -11.23 6.38 -3.45
N GLY A 46 -12.16 5.84 -2.66
CA GLY A 46 -13.50 5.47 -3.12
C GLY A 46 -13.54 4.23 -4.02
N LEU A 47 -12.50 3.40 -3.98
CA LEU A 47 -12.36 2.17 -4.76
C LEU A 47 -12.77 0.94 -3.95
N ASN A 48 -13.25 -0.09 -4.65
CA ASN A 48 -13.51 -1.41 -4.07
C ASN A 48 -12.17 -2.08 -3.68
N LYS A 49 -12.20 -2.95 -2.66
CA LYS A 49 -11.06 -3.82 -2.27
C LYS A 49 -10.54 -4.71 -3.41
N ASP A 50 -11.38 -4.99 -4.40
CA ASP A 50 -11.07 -5.84 -5.56
C ASP A 50 -10.78 -4.99 -6.83
N ALA A 51 -10.50 -3.69 -6.66
CA ALA A 51 -10.14 -2.79 -7.77
C ALA A 51 -8.90 -3.27 -8.50
N THR A 52 -8.94 -3.21 -9.83
CA THR A 52 -7.78 -3.55 -10.67
C THR A 52 -6.79 -2.39 -10.73
N ASP A 53 -5.55 -2.67 -11.15
CA ASP A 53 -4.57 -1.62 -11.43
C ASP A 53 -5.10 -0.57 -12.41
N GLN A 54 -5.92 -0.98 -13.39
CA GLN A 54 -6.56 -0.06 -14.33
C GLN A 54 -7.57 0.87 -13.65
N ASP A 55 -8.34 0.37 -12.68
CA ASP A 55 -9.30 1.19 -11.93
C ASP A 55 -8.59 2.19 -11.01
N ILE A 56 -7.50 1.75 -10.36
CA ILE A 56 -6.63 2.60 -9.55
C ILE A 56 -6.03 3.71 -10.42
N LEU A 57 -5.43 3.37 -11.56
CA LEU A 57 -4.84 4.34 -12.48
C LEU A 57 -5.85 5.37 -12.98
N LYS A 58 -7.09 4.95 -13.33
CA LYS A 58 -8.15 5.89 -13.74
C LYS A 58 -8.45 6.94 -12.67
N VAL A 59 -8.55 6.54 -11.40
CA VAL A 59 -8.79 7.47 -10.29
C VAL A 59 -7.59 8.41 -10.12
N LEU A 60 -6.36 7.88 -10.13
CA LEU A 60 -5.15 8.68 -9.97
C LEU A 60 -5.00 9.71 -11.10
N PHE A 61 -5.18 9.32 -12.36
CA PHE A 61 -5.12 10.26 -13.49
C PHE A 61 -6.24 11.31 -13.45
N LYS A 62 -7.46 10.94 -13.06
CA LYS A 62 -8.55 11.93 -12.86
C LYS A 62 -8.19 12.95 -11.78
N MET A 63 -7.63 12.49 -10.65
CA MET A 63 -7.20 13.37 -9.57
C MET A 63 -6.02 14.26 -9.94
N TYR A 64 -5.11 13.75 -10.78
CA TYR A 64 -3.99 14.52 -11.32
C TYR A 64 -4.50 15.63 -12.25
N ASN A 65 -5.32 15.28 -13.25
CA ASN A 65 -5.86 16.25 -14.21
C ASN A 65 -6.72 17.33 -13.53
N ASN A 66 -7.45 16.97 -12.46
CA ASN A 66 -8.25 17.94 -11.71
C ASN A 66 -7.38 18.88 -10.85
N LYS A 67 -6.15 18.50 -10.48
CA LYS A 67 -5.22 19.40 -9.79
C LYS A 67 -4.59 20.45 -10.73
N ASP A 68 -4.49 20.16 -12.01
CA ASP A 68 -3.93 21.07 -13.01
C ASP A 68 -4.95 22.13 -13.50
N ASN A 69 -6.20 22.04 -13.04
CA ASN A 69 -7.30 22.95 -13.41
C ASN A 69 -7.76 23.87 -12.26
N ASP A 70 -7.02 23.91 -11.14
CA ASP A 70 -7.23 24.82 -10.00
C ASP A 70 -6.05 25.81 -9.85
#